data_AF-A0A8A1M2L0-F1
#
_entry.id   AF-A0A8A1M2L0-F1
#
_cell.length_a   1.000
_cell.length_b   1.000
_cell.length_c   1.000
_cell.angle_alpha   90.00
_cell.angle_beta   90.00
_cell.angle_gamma   90.00
#
_symmetry.space_group_name_H-M   'P 1'
#
loop_
_entity.id
_entity.type
_entity.pdbx_description
1 polymer ?
#
loop_
_entity_poly.entity_id
_entity_poly.type
_entity_poly.pdbx_seq_one_letter_code
_entity_poly.pdbx_strand_id
1 'polypeptide(L)'
;MTRSERDKKLLKETAKDMIAGDDDVELALEETTGEEDFKYEKSPNVCGVVVDKGSGRGYAQITGGGKDPRIIYTGRGESGCVKAEILAGQTCMLYGRSTVLYILPRST
;
A
#
# COMPACT_ATOMS: atom_id res chain seq x y z
N MET A 1 -14.31 -11.96 5.20
CA MET A 1 -13.38 -12.90 5.85
C MET A 1 -12.24 -12.05 6.37
N THR A 2 -12.12 -11.90 7.68
CA THR A 2 -11.14 -11.01 8.32
C THR A 2 -9.74 -11.63 8.23
N ARG A 3 -8.72 -10.85 7.85
CA ARG A 3 -7.32 -11.31 7.80
C ARG A 3 -6.86 -11.79 9.17
N SER A 4 -5.99 -12.80 9.19
CA SER A 4 -5.44 -13.31 10.44
C SER A 4 -4.48 -12.29 11.08
N GLU A 5 -4.40 -12.28 12.40
CA GLU A 5 -3.45 -11.41 13.12
C GLU A 5 -1.99 -11.71 12.73
N ARG A 6 -1.69 -12.95 12.32
CA ARG A 6 -0.38 -13.33 11.80
C ARG A 6 -0.07 -12.61 10.49
N ASP A 7 -1.03 -12.54 9.57
CA ASP A 7 -0.83 -11.89 8.27
C ASP A 7 -0.69 -10.38 8.40
N LYS A 8 -1.46 -9.77 9.30
CA LYS A 8 -1.34 -8.34 9.64
C LYS A 8 0.03 -8.02 10.21
N LYS A 9 0.49 -8.84 11.17
CA LYS A 9 1.81 -8.69 11.79
C LYS A 9 2.92 -8.84 10.77
N LEU A 10 2.84 -9.86 9.91
CA LEU A 10 3.83 -10.11 8.86
C LEU A 10 3.92 -8.95 7.87
N LEU A 11 2.78 -8.41 7.42
CA LEU A 11 2.75 -7.23 6.55
C LEU A 11 3.42 -6.03 7.22
N LYS A 12 3.08 -5.77 8.48
CA LYS A 12 3.64 -4.64 9.24
C LYS A 12 5.14 -4.77 9.47
N GLU A 13 5.63 -5.96 9.81
CA GLU A 13 7.07 -6.22 9.98
C GLU A 13 7.82 -6.07 8.64
N THR A 14 7.31 -6.69 7.57
CA THR A 14 7.90 -6.57 6.23
C THR A 14 7.93 -5.11 5.75
N ALA A 15 6.86 -4.37 5.98
CA ALA A 15 6.78 -2.97 5.62
C ALA A 15 7.78 -2.11 6.42
N LYS A 16 7.99 -2.41 7.71
CA LYS A 16 9.00 -1.72 8.53
C LYS A 16 10.39 -1.93 7.96
N ASP A 17 10.73 -3.16 7.59
CA ASP A 17 12.04 -3.47 6.99
C ASP A 17 12.22 -2.73 5.65
N MET A 18 11.15 -2.57 4.86
CA MET A 18 11.17 -1.85 3.57
C MET A 18 11.36 -0.33 3.68
N ILE A 19 11.07 0.26 4.84
CA ILE A 19 11.30 1.69 5.11
C ILE A 19 12.44 1.92 6.12
N ALA A 20 13.15 0.87 6.52
CA ALA A 20 14.23 0.98 7.49
C ALA A 20 15.33 1.93 6.96
N GLY A 21 15.70 2.92 7.77
CA GLY A 21 16.68 3.95 7.42
C GLY A 21 16.10 5.19 6.73
N ASP A 22 14.79 5.24 6.49
CA ASP A 22 14.10 6.45 6.05
C ASP A 22 13.44 7.13 7.28
N ASP A 23 14.11 8.15 7.81
CA ASP A 23 13.66 8.89 9.00
C ASP A 23 12.57 9.92 8.71
N ASP A 24 12.25 10.16 7.44
CA ASP A 24 11.25 11.15 7.02
C ASP A 24 9.86 10.54 6.85
N VAL A 25 9.71 9.23 7.11
CA VAL A 25 8.46 8.51 6.91
C VAL A 25 8.07 7.65 8.11
N GLU A 26 6.79 7.26 8.11
CA GLU A 26 6.23 6.28 9.02
C GLU A 26 5.18 5.42 8.32
N LEU A 27 4.82 4.28 8.92
CA LEU A 27 3.74 3.44 8.42
C LEU A 27 2.42 3.88 9.04
N ALA A 28 1.36 3.83 8.23
CA ALA A 28 0.01 3.93 8.75
C ALA A 28 -0.23 2.90 9.87
N LEU A 29 -1.09 3.26 10.83
CA LEU A 29 -1.37 2.42 12.00
C LEU A 29 -1.97 1.07 11.59
N GLU A 30 -2.91 1.11 10.66
CA GLU A 30 -3.72 0.01 10.17
C GLU A 30 -3.54 -0.21 8.66
N GLU A 31 -3.66 -1.47 8.23
CA GLU A 31 -3.74 -1.81 6.81
C GLU A 31 -5.08 -1.38 6.22
N THR A 32 -5.10 -1.08 4.93
CA THR A 32 -6.32 -0.78 4.17
C THR A 32 -6.56 -1.88 3.14
N THR A 33 -7.77 -2.44 3.13
CA THR A 33 -8.21 -3.38 2.09
C THR A 33 -9.32 -2.75 1.26
N GLY A 34 -9.27 -2.89 -0.08
CA GLY A 34 -10.23 -2.25 -0.98
C GLY A 34 -11.70 -2.63 -0.73
N GLU A 35 -11.98 -3.90 -0.41
CA GLU A 35 -13.32 -4.41 -0.03
C GLU A 35 -14.44 -4.13 -1.05
N GLU A 36 -14.11 -4.04 -2.35
CA GLU A 36 -15.09 -3.69 -3.41
C GLU A 36 -15.68 -2.27 -3.27
N ASP A 37 -15.09 -1.43 -2.42
CA ASP A 37 -15.34 0.01 -2.29
C ASP A 37 -14.18 0.82 -2.89
N PHE A 38 -14.45 2.05 -3.33
CA PHE A 38 -13.45 2.93 -3.91
C PHE A 38 -12.62 3.59 -2.81
N LYS A 39 -11.59 2.87 -2.32
CA LYS A 39 -10.61 3.41 -1.38
C LYS A 39 -9.43 4.01 -2.14
N TYR A 40 -9.11 5.26 -1.85
CA TYR A 40 -7.96 5.94 -2.44
C TYR A 40 -7.30 6.89 -1.45
N GLU A 41 -5.99 7.02 -1.57
CA GLU A 41 -5.17 7.98 -0.83
C GLU A 41 -4.30 8.78 -1.80
N LYS A 42 -3.94 9.99 -1.41
CA LYS A 42 -3.27 10.95 -2.31
C LYS A 42 -2.08 11.62 -1.64
N SER A 43 -1.03 11.89 -2.42
CA SER A 43 0.04 12.80 -2.02
C SER A 43 -0.51 14.23 -1.78
N PRO A 44 -0.17 14.91 -0.67
CA PRO A 44 0.93 14.61 0.24
C PRO A 44 0.55 13.77 1.48
N ASN A 45 -0.70 13.35 1.66
CA ASN A 45 -1.11 12.58 2.85
C ASN A 45 -0.39 11.23 2.95
N VAL A 46 -0.07 10.64 1.79
CA VAL A 46 0.75 9.45 1.64
C VAL A 46 1.90 9.73 0.67
N CYS A 47 3.07 9.16 0.94
CA CYS A 47 4.25 9.24 0.07
C CYS A 47 4.65 7.88 -0.51
N GLY A 48 4.00 6.81 -0.08
CA GLY A 48 4.23 5.47 -0.61
C GLY A 48 3.19 4.47 -0.13
N VAL A 49 3.32 3.24 -0.62
CA VAL A 49 2.44 2.14 -0.28
C VAL A 49 3.20 0.82 -0.34
N VAL A 50 2.97 -0.03 0.66
CA VAL A 50 3.41 -1.43 0.66
C VAL A 50 2.20 -2.29 0.34
N VAL A 51 2.25 -3.03 -0.77
CA VAL A 51 1.16 -3.87 -1.26
C VAL A 51 1.44 -5.33 -0.90
N ASP A 52 0.51 -5.99 -0.21
CA ASP A 52 0.56 -7.43 0.01
C ASP A 52 0.10 -8.17 -1.25
N LYS A 53 1.03 -8.83 -1.94
CA LYS A 53 0.77 -9.59 -3.18
C LYS A 53 -0.08 -10.83 -2.93
N GLY A 54 0.02 -11.41 -1.72
CA GLY A 54 -0.75 -12.56 -1.26
C GLY A 54 -2.17 -12.23 -0.82
N SER A 55 -2.55 -10.94 -0.79
CA SER A 55 -3.91 -10.52 -0.49
C SER A 55 -4.92 -10.95 -1.57
N GLY A 56 -6.20 -10.69 -1.32
CA GLY A 56 -7.27 -11.10 -2.22
C GLY A 56 -7.13 -10.50 -3.63
N ARG A 57 -7.83 -11.11 -4.60
CA ARG A 57 -7.76 -10.68 -6.01
C ARG A 57 -8.13 -9.20 -6.16
N GLY A 58 -7.24 -8.45 -6.78
CA GLY A 58 -7.37 -7.00 -6.89
C GLY A 58 -6.13 -6.34 -7.49
N TYR A 59 -6.03 -5.03 -7.32
CA TYR A 59 -4.81 -4.27 -7.59
C TYR A 59 -4.78 -2.95 -6.82
N ALA A 60 -3.56 -2.49 -6.52
CA ALA A 60 -3.29 -1.09 -6.21
C ALA A 60 -2.84 -0.38 -7.49
N GLN A 61 -3.43 0.77 -7.79
CA GLN A 61 -3.10 1.59 -8.96
C GLN A 61 -2.66 2.98 -8.51
N ILE A 62 -1.45 3.37 -8.90
CA ILE A 62 -0.90 4.71 -8.67
C ILE A 62 -0.97 5.48 -9.98
N THR A 63 -1.67 6.61 -9.98
CA THR A 63 -1.91 7.47 -11.17
C THR A 63 -1.78 8.94 -10.80
N GLY A 64 -1.68 9.84 -11.80
CA GLY A 64 -1.61 11.29 -11.59
C GLY A 64 -0.19 11.84 -11.63
N GLY A 65 -0.02 13.11 -11.25
CA GLY A 65 1.30 13.78 -11.19
C GLY A 65 2.05 13.90 -12.52
N GLY A 66 1.38 13.70 -13.66
CA GLY A 66 2.04 13.65 -14.98
C GLY A 66 2.97 12.45 -15.18
N LYS A 67 2.80 11.38 -14.39
CA LYS A 67 3.60 10.14 -14.45
C LYS A 67 2.78 9.01 -15.06
N ASP A 68 3.50 8.03 -15.62
CA ASP A 68 2.88 6.81 -16.12
C ASP A 68 2.18 6.04 -14.99
N PRO A 69 0.98 5.48 -15.25
CA PRO A 69 0.29 4.66 -14.27
C PRO A 69 1.12 3.44 -13.86
N ARG A 70 1.18 3.17 -12.56
CA ARG A 70 1.77 1.94 -12.01
C ARG A 70 0.67 1.08 -11.40
N ILE A 71 0.59 -0.18 -11.83
CA ILE A 71 -0.43 -1.13 -11.34
C ILE A 71 0.27 -2.32 -10.69
N ILE A 72 -0.15 -2.65 -9.47
CA ILE A 72 0.39 -3.77 -8.68
C ILE A 72 -0.77 -4.74 -8.41
N TYR A 73 -0.77 -5.86 -9.14
CA TYR A 73 -1.81 -6.89 -8.99
C TYR A 73 -1.62 -7.74 -7.74
N THR A 74 -2.73 -8.15 -7.12
CA THR A 74 -2.77 -9.04 -5.95
C THR A 74 -3.62 -10.28 -6.24
N GLY A 75 -3.41 -11.36 -5.46
CA GLY A 75 -4.23 -12.56 -5.52
C GLY A 75 -4.10 -13.35 -6.83
N ARG A 76 -2.93 -13.31 -7.47
CA ARG A 76 -2.59 -14.05 -8.70
C ARG A 76 -1.69 -15.26 -8.46
N GLY A 77 -1.71 -15.81 -7.24
CA GLY A 77 -0.78 -16.87 -6.81
C GLY A 77 0.62 -16.37 -6.46
N GLU A 78 0.81 -15.04 -6.43
CA GLU A 78 2.04 -14.39 -5.95
C GLU A 78 1.98 -14.21 -4.42
N SER A 79 3.15 -14.21 -3.78
CA SER A 79 3.30 -13.96 -2.34
C SER A 79 4.31 -12.83 -2.09
N GLY A 80 4.39 -12.38 -0.84
CA GLY A 80 5.30 -11.31 -0.42
C GLY A 80 4.71 -9.92 -0.57
N CYS A 81 5.55 -8.90 -0.40
CA CYS A 81 5.16 -7.50 -0.42
C CYS A 81 5.93 -6.73 -1.50
N VAL A 82 5.32 -5.66 -2.01
CA VAL A 82 5.98 -4.72 -2.94
C VAL A 82 5.80 -3.29 -2.43
N LYS A 83 6.89 -2.56 -2.28
CA LYS A 83 6.87 -1.12 -2.02
C LYS A 83 6.76 -0.33 -3.33
N ALA A 84 5.95 0.72 -3.34
CA ALA A 84 5.89 1.71 -4.40
C ALA A 84 5.77 3.12 -3.84
N GLU A 85 6.45 4.07 -4.47
CA GLU A 85 6.38 5.49 -4.13
C GLU A 85 5.11 6.11 -4.74
N ILE A 86 4.56 7.09 -4.02
CA ILE A 86 3.45 7.93 -4.46
C ILE A 86 3.98 9.36 -4.48
N LEU A 87 4.32 9.83 -5.69
CA LEU A 87 4.93 11.14 -5.89
C LEU A 87 3.89 12.28 -5.82
N ALA A 88 4.37 13.51 -5.79
CA ALA A 88 3.54 14.70 -5.77
C ALA A 88 2.46 14.68 -6.86
N GLY A 89 1.21 14.89 -6.44
CA GLY A 89 0.05 14.88 -7.34
C GLY A 89 -0.42 13.49 -7.80
N GLN A 90 0.20 12.41 -7.31
CA GLN A 90 -0.29 11.04 -7.53
C GLN A 90 -1.31 10.61 -6.47
N THR A 91 -2.18 9.70 -6.89
CA THR A 91 -3.21 9.03 -6.08
C THR A 91 -3.01 7.52 -6.20
N CYS A 92 -3.07 6.81 -5.07
CA CYS A 92 -3.17 5.36 -5.01
C CYS A 92 -4.63 4.96 -4.81
N MET A 93 -5.18 4.19 -5.74
CA MET A 93 -6.52 3.62 -5.68
C MET A 93 -6.44 2.10 -5.48
N LEU A 94 -7.28 1.56 -4.61
CA LEU A 94 -7.43 0.12 -4.41
C LEU A 94 -8.65 -0.40 -5.16
N TYR A 95 -8.49 -1.53 -5.83
CA TYR A 95 -9.58 -2.23 -6.50
C TYR A 95 -9.64 -3.69 -6.04
N GLY A 96 -10.87 -4.18 -5.79
CA GLY A 96 -11.10 -5.54 -5.33
C GLY A 96 -10.64 -5.74 -3.89
N ARG A 97 -9.98 -6.87 -3.62
CA ARG A 97 -9.55 -7.27 -2.26
C ARG A 97 -8.05 -7.13 -2.03
N SER A 98 -7.42 -6.19 -2.72
CA SER A 98 -6.02 -5.82 -2.47
C SER A 98 -5.88 -5.20 -1.09
N THR A 99 -4.90 -5.67 -0.32
CA THR A 99 -4.53 -5.12 0.98
C THR A 99 -3.21 -4.37 0.89
N VAL A 100 -3.16 -3.18 1.49
CA VAL A 100 -1.96 -2.33 1.52
C VAL A 100 -1.71 -1.75 2.90
N LEU A 101 -0.48 -1.33 3.15
CA LEU A 101 -0.11 -0.45 4.25
C LEU A 101 0.48 0.83 3.66
N TYR A 102 -0.14 1.98 3.96
CA TYR A 102 0.35 3.26 3.46
C TYR A 102 1.60 3.72 4.21
N ILE A 103 2.48 4.41 3.48
CA ILE A 103 3.64 5.12 4.02
C ILE A 103 3.28 6.59 4.06
N LEU A 104 3.36 7.17 5.24
CA LEU A 104 3.01 8.55 5.55
C LEU A 104 4.30 9.37 5.69
N PRO A 105 4.32 10.65 5.26
CA PRO A 105 5.37 11.56 5.70
C PRO A 105 5.34 11.70 7.22
N ARG A 106 6.51 11.68 7.87
CA ARG A 106 6.61 11.93 9.31
C ARG A 106 6.23 13.38 9.56
N SER A 107 5.27 13.59 10.46
CA SER A 107 4.95 14.94 10.91
C SER A 107 6.10 15.45 11.77
N THR A 108 6.73 16.55 11.36
CA THR A 108 7.70 17.30 12.18
C THR A 108 7.13 17.72 13.52
#